data_AF-A0A3S4UG50-F1
#
_entry.id   AF-A0A3S4UG50-F1
#
_cell.length_a   1.000
_cell.length_b   1.000
_cell.length_c   1.000
_cell.angle_alpha   90.00
_cell.angle_beta   90.00
_cell.angle_gamma   90.00
#
_symmetry.space_group_name_H-M   'P 1'
#
loop_
_entity.id
_entity.type
_entity.pdbx_description
1 polymer ?
#
loop_
_entity_poly.entity_id
_entity_poly.type
_entity_poly.pdbx_seq_one_letter_code
_entity_poly.pdbx_strand_id
1 'polypeptide(L)'
;MLVDHIVVSRESIRNSDVYAVIESNISVVNYLLEEGAEPGELSPDALGSYYVDYYLAEVMNGGISQFMFNCSGDHQVLDHITYALPLLGATGHAGLFSEVRARWDAMDAEEKRVFFDGGLFNSPDPFEGISDRVYELNGSEDLIELNSAFIRNHPNLEVIRLKRLEAHLAGIIRTIPDLAARLAERERLAEENKPRYARIIDVICEEYGMELVRITAGDPGFIHEDEERVAWHFLTDHGHYSMVDMGERAVVFDDDGDEIAVVDIARVPAG
;
A
#
# COMPACT_ATOMS: atom_id res chain seq x y z
N MET A 1 -12.55 -19.84 5.13
CA MET A 1 -13.01 -18.48 4.80
C MET A 1 -13.58 -17.88 6.07
N LEU A 2 -12.99 -16.77 6.50
CA LEU A 2 -13.33 -16.02 7.71
C LEU A 2 -14.52 -15.07 7.46
N VAL A 3 -14.49 -14.38 6.32
CA VAL A 3 -15.57 -13.51 5.84
C VAL A 3 -15.79 -13.81 4.36
N ASP A 4 -17.00 -14.23 3.98
CA ASP A 4 -17.34 -14.65 2.61
C ASP A 4 -18.16 -13.61 1.81
N HIS A 5 -18.40 -12.45 2.40
CA HIS A 5 -19.23 -11.37 1.88
C HIS A 5 -18.54 -10.01 2.01
N ILE A 6 -19.06 -9.01 1.32
CA ILE A 6 -18.59 -7.62 1.50
C ILE A 6 -19.26 -7.04 2.75
N VAL A 7 -18.48 -6.45 3.65
CA VAL A 7 -18.98 -5.73 4.82
C VAL A 7 -18.71 -4.25 4.64
N VAL A 8 -19.74 -3.42 4.77
CA VAL A 8 -19.60 -1.96 4.72
C VAL A 8 -20.47 -1.27 5.77
N SER A 9 -20.15 0.00 6.05
CA SER A 9 -20.98 0.81 6.91
C SER A 9 -22.31 1.20 6.23
N ARG A 10 -23.36 1.37 7.03
CA ARG A 10 -24.66 1.88 6.56
C ARG A 10 -24.57 3.32 6.10
N GLU A 11 -23.70 4.07 6.77
CA GLU A 11 -23.42 5.47 6.55
C GLU A 11 -22.80 5.66 5.16
N SER A 12 -21.85 4.81 4.75
CA SER A 12 -21.29 4.86 3.39
C SER A 12 -22.32 4.54 2.31
N ILE A 13 -23.19 3.56 2.52
CA ILE A 13 -24.30 3.26 1.59
C ILE A 13 -25.24 4.46 1.41
N ARG A 14 -25.43 5.28 2.44
CA ARG A 14 -26.32 6.45 2.39
C ARG A 14 -25.61 7.73 1.97
N ASN A 15 -24.29 7.70 1.86
CA ASN A 15 -23.51 8.84 1.43
C ASN A 15 -23.75 9.11 -0.06
N SER A 16 -23.88 10.39 -0.40
CA SER A 16 -23.99 10.87 -1.78
C SER A 16 -22.67 10.82 -2.52
N ASP A 17 -21.55 10.80 -1.80
CA ASP A 17 -20.25 10.51 -2.36
C ASP A 17 -20.21 9.04 -2.82
N VAL A 18 -19.92 8.85 -4.11
CA VAL A 18 -19.82 7.54 -4.75
C VAL A 18 -18.64 6.74 -4.19
N TYR A 19 -17.57 7.42 -3.76
CA TYR A 19 -16.36 6.79 -3.24
C TYR A 19 -16.53 6.23 -1.83
N ALA A 20 -17.44 6.79 -1.02
CA ALA A 20 -17.57 6.45 0.40
C ALA A 20 -17.82 4.95 0.67
N VAL A 21 -18.51 4.24 -0.23
CA VAL A 21 -18.75 2.78 -0.07
C VAL A 21 -17.49 1.97 -0.37
N ILE A 22 -16.67 2.42 -1.31
CA ILE A 22 -15.38 1.83 -1.66
C ILE A 22 -14.43 2.03 -0.48
N GLU A 23 -14.31 3.27 0.01
CA GLU A 23 -13.52 3.62 1.20
C GLU A 23 -13.93 2.77 2.42
N SER A 24 -15.23 2.55 2.60
CA SER A 24 -15.72 1.69 3.68
C SER A 24 -15.33 0.22 3.50
N ASN A 25 -15.29 -0.30 2.28
CA ASN A 25 -14.80 -1.67 2.01
C ASN A 25 -13.29 -1.74 2.25
N ILE A 26 -12.53 -0.75 1.79
CA ILE A 26 -11.08 -0.64 2.00
C ILE A 26 -10.75 -0.65 3.49
N SER A 27 -11.44 0.17 4.27
CA SER A 27 -11.23 0.26 5.72
C SER A 27 -11.46 -1.09 6.42
N VAL A 28 -12.47 -1.85 5.98
CA VAL A 28 -12.76 -3.18 6.53
C VAL A 28 -11.69 -4.20 6.13
N VAL A 29 -11.30 -4.23 4.85
CA VAL A 29 -10.29 -5.16 4.34
C VAL A 29 -8.94 -4.90 5.05
N ASN A 30 -8.51 -3.64 5.11
CA ASN A 30 -7.27 -3.26 5.80
C ASN A 30 -7.30 -3.67 7.26
N TYR A 31 -8.38 -3.34 7.99
CA TYR A 31 -8.50 -3.70 9.40
C TYR A 31 -8.40 -5.22 9.63
N LEU A 32 -9.06 -6.03 8.80
CA LEU A 32 -8.98 -7.48 8.92
C LEU A 32 -7.57 -8.02 8.62
N LEU A 33 -6.91 -7.50 7.58
CA LEU A 33 -5.56 -7.91 7.20
C LEU A 33 -4.53 -7.51 8.28
N GLU A 34 -4.62 -6.29 8.80
CA GLU A 34 -3.79 -5.77 9.90
C GLU A 34 -3.96 -6.64 11.16
N GLU A 35 -5.20 -7.04 11.46
CA GLU A 35 -5.56 -7.87 12.63
C GLU A 35 -5.36 -9.37 12.41
N GLY A 36 -4.51 -9.77 11.47
CA GLY A 36 -4.03 -11.15 11.35
C GLY A 36 -4.82 -12.05 10.39
N ALA A 37 -5.84 -11.55 9.70
CA ALA A 37 -6.46 -12.30 8.61
C ALA A 37 -5.49 -12.42 7.43
N GLU A 38 -5.64 -13.48 6.65
CA GLU A 38 -4.93 -13.68 5.39
C GLU A 38 -5.87 -13.40 4.21
N PRO A 39 -5.36 -12.95 3.03
CA PRO A 39 -6.21 -12.66 1.88
C PRO A 39 -7.12 -13.84 1.48
N GLY A 40 -6.62 -15.07 1.52
CA GLY A 40 -7.41 -16.27 1.22
C GLY A 40 -8.55 -16.56 2.22
N GLU A 41 -8.60 -15.86 3.34
CA GLU A 41 -9.66 -15.96 4.34
C GLU A 41 -10.76 -14.91 4.13
N LEU A 42 -10.55 -13.91 3.27
CA LEU A 42 -11.51 -12.84 2.98
C LEU A 42 -12.32 -13.13 1.70
N SER A 43 -13.38 -12.35 1.50
CA SER A 43 -14.23 -12.46 0.32
C SER A 43 -13.44 -12.06 -0.93
N PRO A 44 -13.39 -12.90 -1.99
CA PRO A 44 -12.76 -12.53 -3.25
C PRO A 44 -13.36 -11.29 -3.89
N ASP A 45 -14.64 -11.02 -3.65
CA ASP A 45 -15.35 -9.83 -4.14
C ASP A 45 -14.93 -8.57 -3.38
N ALA A 46 -14.76 -8.67 -2.06
CA ALA A 46 -14.25 -7.58 -1.23
C ALA A 46 -12.80 -7.22 -1.60
N LEU A 47 -11.95 -8.24 -1.75
CA LEU A 47 -10.57 -8.08 -2.21
C LEU A 47 -10.51 -7.58 -3.66
N GLY A 48 -11.40 -8.06 -4.53
CA GLY A 48 -11.50 -7.60 -5.91
C GLY A 48 -11.79 -6.10 -6.00
N SER A 49 -12.79 -5.63 -5.25
CA SER A 49 -13.10 -4.20 -5.13
C SER A 49 -11.92 -3.39 -4.55
N TYR A 50 -11.27 -3.90 -3.50
CA TYR A 50 -10.10 -3.30 -2.86
C TYR A 50 -8.93 -3.14 -3.83
N TYR A 51 -8.56 -4.21 -4.55
CA TYR A 51 -7.41 -4.17 -5.46
C TYR A 51 -7.69 -3.41 -6.76
N VAL A 52 -8.93 -3.33 -7.23
CA VAL A 52 -9.29 -2.44 -8.35
C VAL A 52 -9.15 -0.97 -7.96
N ASP A 53 -9.50 -0.60 -6.72
CA ASP A 53 -9.28 0.76 -6.22
C ASP A 53 -7.78 1.08 -6.13
N TYR A 54 -7.01 0.18 -5.51
CA TYR A 54 -5.55 0.29 -5.44
C TYR A 54 -4.91 0.43 -6.83
N TYR A 55 -5.32 -0.41 -7.78
CA TYR A 55 -4.88 -0.32 -9.18
C TYR A 55 -5.16 1.06 -9.78
N LEU A 56 -6.39 1.56 -9.65
CA LEU A 56 -6.74 2.87 -10.19
C LEU A 56 -5.93 3.97 -9.53
N ALA A 57 -5.80 3.97 -8.20
CA ALA A 57 -5.06 4.98 -7.46
C ALA A 57 -3.58 5.06 -7.90
N GLU A 58 -2.90 3.92 -8.01
CA GLU A 58 -1.51 3.87 -8.47
C GLU A 58 -1.36 4.33 -9.92
N VAL A 59 -2.27 3.90 -10.80
CA VAL A 59 -2.26 4.35 -12.19
C VAL A 59 -2.52 5.85 -12.30
N MET A 60 -3.45 6.41 -11.54
CA MET A 60 -3.70 7.85 -11.52
C MET A 60 -2.52 8.67 -11.00
N ASN A 61 -1.66 8.09 -10.15
CA ASN A 61 -0.49 8.75 -9.59
C ASN A 61 0.75 8.68 -10.48
N GLY A 62 1.02 7.53 -11.12
CA GLY A 62 2.26 7.34 -11.90
C GLY A 62 2.17 6.28 -12.99
N GLY A 63 0.95 6.00 -13.46
CA GLY A 63 0.71 5.06 -14.56
C GLY A 63 0.86 3.59 -14.16
N ILE A 64 0.82 2.72 -15.17
CA ILE A 64 0.91 1.27 -14.97
C ILE A 64 2.27 0.86 -14.37
N SER A 65 3.34 1.59 -14.71
CA SER A 65 4.65 1.35 -14.11
C SER A 65 4.64 1.55 -12.60
N GLN A 66 4.01 2.61 -12.08
CA GLN A 66 3.91 2.82 -10.64
C GLN A 66 3.13 1.69 -9.97
N PHE A 67 1.99 1.29 -10.55
CA PHE A 67 1.22 0.17 -10.06
C PHE A 67 2.03 -1.13 -9.99
N MET A 68 2.72 -1.50 -11.07
CA MET A 68 3.50 -2.73 -11.15
C MET A 68 4.72 -2.72 -10.22
N PHE A 69 5.35 -1.55 -10.05
CA PHE A 69 6.45 -1.36 -9.10
C PHE A 69 5.96 -1.54 -7.65
N ASN A 70 4.90 -0.83 -7.28
CA ASN A 70 4.38 -0.83 -5.90
C ASN A 70 3.76 -2.17 -5.50
N CYS A 71 3.10 -2.88 -6.42
CA CYS A 71 2.63 -4.23 -6.15
C CYS A 71 3.71 -5.30 -6.33
N SER A 72 4.94 -4.93 -6.72
CA SER A 72 6.04 -5.86 -7.03
C SER A 72 5.68 -6.96 -8.05
N GLY A 73 4.70 -6.70 -8.91
CA GLY A 73 4.14 -7.69 -9.83
C GLY A 73 3.53 -8.91 -9.14
N ASP A 74 3.04 -8.76 -7.91
CA ASP A 74 2.48 -9.85 -7.10
C ASP A 74 1.29 -10.54 -7.81
N HIS A 75 1.44 -11.84 -8.05
CA HIS A 75 0.43 -12.62 -8.78
C HIS A 75 -0.94 -12.63 -8.10
N GLN A 76 -1.02 -12.61 -6.75
CA GLN A 76 -2.30 -12.59 -6.04
C GLN A 76 -3.02 -11.27 -6.28
N VAL A 77 -2.31 -10.14 -6.23
CA VAL A 77 -2.87 -8.82 -6.55
C VAL A 77 -3.39 -8.80 -7.99
N LEU A 78 -2.57 -9.23 -8.95
CA LEU A 78 -2.94 -9.26 -10.37
C LEU A 78 -4.14 -10.18 -10.65
N ASP A 79 -4.21 -11.32 -9.97
CA ASP A 79 -5.30 -12.29 -10.10
C ASP A 79 -6.62 -11.73 -9.57
N HIS A 80 -6.62 -11.03 -8.44
CA HIS A 80 -7.82 -10.38 -7.92
C HIS A 80 -8.35 -9.29 -8.86
N ILE A 81 -7.48 -8.46 -9.45
CA ILE A 81 -7.89 -7.42 -10.41
C ILE A 81 -8.46 -8.07 -11.67
N THR A 82 -7.81 -9.12 -12.17
CA THR A 82 -8.27 -9.88 -13.35
C THR A 82 -9.64 -10.51 -13.13
N TYR A 83 -9.86 -11.04 -11.93
CA TYR A 83 -11.15 -11.59 -11.51
C TYR A 83 -12.22 -10.51 -11.40
N ALA A 84 -11.91 -9.36 -10.80
CA ALA A 84 -12.87 -8.35 -10.42
C ALA A 84 -13.34 -7.46 -11.57
N LEU A 85 -12.44 -7.01 -12.45
CA LEU A 85 -12.78 -6.04 -13.51
C LEU A 85 -14.01 -6.46 -14.34
N PRO A 86 -14.14 -7.72 -14.81
CA PRO A 86 -15.35 -8.16 -15.51
C PRO A 86 -16.61 -8.16 -14.63
N LEU A 87 -16.49 -8.49 -13.34
CA LEU A 87 -17.62 -8.53 -12.40
C LEU A 87 -18.17 -7.13 -12.08
N LEU A 88 -17.29 -6.13 -12.09
CA LEU A 88 -17.66 -4.72 -11.98
C LEU A 88 -18.34 -4.19 -13.27
N GLY A 89 -18.29 -4.95 -14.36
CA GLY A 89 -18.73 -4.50 -15.68
C GLY A 89 -17.67 -3.67 -16.43
N ALA A 90 -16.44 -3.61 -15.92
CA ALA A 90 -15.33 -2.85 -16.50
C ALA A 90 -14.61 -3.65 -17.60
N THR A 91 -15.34 -3.92 -18.70
CA THR A 91 -14.84 -4.79 -19.78
C THR A 91 -13.67 -4.20 -20.58
N GLY A 92 -13.64 -2.88 -20.78
CA GLY A 92 -12.53 -2.22 -21.47
C GLY A 92 -11.27 -2.27 -20.61
N HIS A 93 -11.41 -1.99 -19.32
CA HIS A 93 -10.30 -2.07 -18.37
C HIS A 93 -9.79 -3.50 -18.22
N ALA A 94 -10.69 -4.50 -18.20
CA ALA A 94 -10.28 -5.90 -18.21
C ALA A 94 -9.42 -6.26 -19.44
N GLY A 95 -9.74 -5.70 -20.60
CA GLY A 95 -8.95 -5.84 -21.83
C GLY A 95 -7.56 -5.22 -21.70
N LEU A 96 -7.48 -3.96 -21.26
CA LEU A 96 -6.20 -3.27 -21.05
C LEU A 96 -5.34 -3.97 -20.00
N PHE A 97 -5.94 -4.39 -18.89
CA PHE A 97 -5.22 -5.09 -17.82
C PHE A 97 -4.69 -6.46 -18.28
N SER A 98 -5.41 -7.14 -19.17
CA SER A 98 -4.91 -8.36 -19.80
C SER A 98 -3.66 -8.10 -20.66
N GLU A 99 -3.59 -6.95 -21.35
CA GLU A 99 -2.38 -6.54 -22.08
C GLU A 99 -1.20 -6.24 -21.13
N VAL A 100 -1.47 -5.58 -20.00
CA VAL A 100 -0.47 -5.34 -18.93
C VAL A 100 0.12 -6.66 -18.45
N ARG A 101 -0.74 -7.63 -18.10
CA ARG A 101 -0.31 -8.95 -17.65
C ARG A 101 0.51 -9.68 -18.71
N ALA A 102 0.03 -9.70 -19.95
CA ALA A 102 0.76 -10.34 -21.04
C ALA A 102 2.16 -9.74 -21.24
N ARG A 103 2.30 -8.43 -21.05
CA ARG A 103 3.59 -7.74 -21.16
C ARG A 103 4.51 -8.07 -19.99
N TRP A 104 3.98 -8.09 -18.77
CA TRP A 104 4.73 -8.51 -17.58
C TRP A 104 5.18 -9.98 -17.65
N ASP A 105 4.32 -10.87 -18.12
CA ASP A 105 4.62 -12.30 -18.23
C ASP A 105 5.63 -12.60 -19.35
N ALA A 106 5.69 -11.75 -20.38
CA ALA A 106 6.67 -11.85 -21.45
C ALA A 106 8.09 -11.40 -21.04
N MET A 107 8.20 -10.55 -20.00
CA MET A 107 9.50 -10.09 -19.50
C MET A 107 10.26 -11.21 -18.79
N ASP A 108 11.54 -11.33 -19.10
CA ASP A 108 12.43 -12.26 -18.40
C ASP A 108 12.84 -11.74 -17.01
N ALA A 109 13.59 -12.56 -16.27
CA ALA A 109 14.02 -12.22 -14.91
C ALA A 109 15.01 -11.04 -14.87
N GLU A 110 15.82 -10.86 -15.92
CA GLU A 110 16.75 -9.73 -15.99
C GLU A 110 16.00 -8.44 -16.28
N GLU A 111 15.04 -8.46 -17.20
CA GLU A 111 14.17 -7.32 -17.51
C GLU A 111 13.35 -6.86 -16.29
N LYS A 112 12.76 -7.81 -15.55
CA LYS A 112 12.04 -7.51 -14.30
C LYS A 112 12.96 -6.94 -13.23
N ARG A 113 14.18 -7.48 -13.10
CA ARG A 113 15.19 -6.94 -12.18
C ARG A 113 15.59 -5.53 -12.56
N VAL A 114 15.85 -5.26 -13.85
CA VAL A 114 16.18 -3.91 -14.34
C VAL A 114 15.04 -2.93 -14.08
N PHE A 115 13.79 -3.36 -14.21
CA PHE A 115 12.62 -2.53 -13.88
C PHE A 115 12.60 -2.13 -12.40
N PHE A 116 12.89 -3.04 -11.47
CA PHE A 116 12.94 -2.71 -10.05
C PHE A 116 14.22 -1.95 -9.65
N ASP A 117 15.39 -2.36 -10.15
CA ASP A 117 16.69 -1.75 -9.81
C ASP A 117 16.86 -0.36 -10.43
N GLY A 118 16.27 -0.12 -11.60
CA GLY A 118 16.36 1.15 -12.33
C GLY A 118 15.64 2.29 -11.62
N GLY A 119 14.75 2.00 -10.67
CA GLY A 119 13.88 2.98 -10.04
C GLY A 119 12.76 3.43 -10.97
N LEU A 120 11.58 3.67 -10.38
CA LEU A 120 10.30 3.86 -11.06
C LEU A 120 10.32 4.86 -12.24
N PHE A 121 11.18 5.89 -12.20
CA PHE A 121 11.21 6.96 -13.20
C PHE A 121 12.52 7.07 -13.99
N ASN A 122 13.52 6.21 -13.74
CA ASN A 122 14.82 6.31 -14.42
C ASN A 122 15.07 5.19 -15.45
N SER A 123 14.15 4.24 -15.60
CA SER A 123 14.18 3.20 -16.64
C SER A 123 13.14 3.45 -17.74
N PRO A 124 13.35 2.96 -18.98
CA PRO A 124 12.32 2.94 -20.00
C PRO A 124 11.04 2.28 -19.48
N ASP A 125 9.89 2.97 -19.62
CA ASP A 125 8.60 2.46 -19.14
C ASP A 125 8.15 1.25 -19.99
N PRO A 126 8.14 0.03 -19.44
CA PRO A 126 7.70 -1.14 -20.19
C PRO A 126 6.20 -1.09 -20.49
N PHE A 127 5.41 -0.21 -19.86
CA PHE A 127 3.98 -0.08 -20.07
C PHE A 127 3.59 1.22 -20.79
N GLU A 128 4.57 1.87 -21.42
CA GLU A 128 4.37 3.12 -22.17
C GLU A 128 3.20 3.00 -23.15
N GLY A 129 2.32 4.01 -23.15
CA GLY A 129 1.11 4.07 -23.96
C GLY A 129 -0.09 3.25 -23.45
N ILE A 130 0.10 2.27 -22.55
CA ILE A 130 -1.03 1.61 -21.87
C ILE A 130 -1.63 2.55 -20.83
N SER A 131 -0.79 3.27 -20.07
CA SER A 131 -1.23 4.26 -19.08
C SER A 131 -2.17 5.30 -19.70
N ASP A 132 -1.81 5.89 -20.85
CA ASP A 132 -2.64 6.87 -21.57
C ASP A 132 -4.00 6.31 -21.97
N ARG A 133 -4.03 5.05 -22.44
CA ARG A 133 -5.28 4.37 -22.81
C ARG A 133 -6.16 4.10 -21.59
N VAL A 134 -5.58 3.79 -20.43
CA VAL A 134 -6.32 3.63 -19.18
C VAL A 134 -6.93 4.96 -18.75
N TYR A 135 -6.17 6.07 -18.82
CA TYR A 135 -6.69 7.40 -18.50
C TYR A 135 -7.84 7.82 -19.41
N GLU A 136 -7.68 7.64 -20.72
CA GLU A 136 -8.73 7.94 -21.70
C GLU A 136 -9.98 7.08 -21.44
N LEU A 137 -9.79 5.78 -21.24
CA LEU A 137 -10.88 4.84 -21.01
C LEU A 137 -11.63 5.18 -19.73
N ASN A 138 -10.94 5.52 -18.64
CA ASN A 138 -11.57 5.86 -17.36
C ASN A 138 -12.49 7.10 -17.45
N GLY A 139 -12.30 7.97 -18.45
CA GLY A 139 -13.22 9.07 -18.73
C GLY A 139 -14.60 8.62 -19.26
N SER A 140 -14.75 7.37 -19.69
CA SER A 140 -16.00 6.78 -20.20
C SER A 140 -16.45 5.52 -19.46
N GLU A 141 -15.50 4.76 -18.93
CA GLU A 141 -15.67 3.56 -18.12
C GLU A 141 -15.06 3.85 -16.74
N ASP A 142 -15.76 4.69 -15.95
CA ASP A 142 -15.28 5.19 -14.66
C ASP A 142 -15.25 4.05 -13.62
N LEU A 143 -14.05 3.62 -13.24
CA LEU A 143 -13.85 2.54 -12.28
C LEU A 143 -14.38 2.88 -10.88
N ILE A 144 -14.43 4.15 -10.47
CA ILE A 144 -15.01 4.53 -9.17
C ILE A 144 -16.52 4.30 -9.19
N GLU A 145 -17.20 4.75 -10.24
CA GLU A 145 -18.65 4.55 -10.39
C GLU A 145 -19.01 3.05 -10.49
N LEU A 146 -18.26 2.29 -11.30
CA LEU A 146 -18.47 0.86 -11.49
C LEU A 146 -18.21 0.06 -10.20
N ASN A 147 -17.13 0.36 -9.48
CA ASN A 147 -16.80 -0.31 -8.22
C ASN A 147 -17.83 0.03 -7.12
N SER A 148 -18.26 1.29 -7.04
CA SER A 148 -19.33 1.72 -6.12
C SER A 148 -20.63 0.98 -6.40
N ALA A 149 -21.04 0.90 -7.68
CA ALA A 149 -22.23 0.19 -8.11
C ALA A 149 -22.15 -1.31 -7.83
N PHE A 150 -20.98 -1.92 -8.04
CA PHE A 150 -20.72 -3.33 -7.72
C PHE A 150 -20.97 -3.62 -6.24
N ILE A 151 -20.36 -2.87 -5.32
CA ILE A 151 -20.56 -3.08 -3.88
C ILE A 151 -22.03 -2.85 -3.50
N ARG A 152 -22.64 -1.74 -3.93
CA ARG A 152 -24.01 -1.35 -3.55
C ARG A 152 -25.07 -2.36 -3.98
N ASN A 153 -24.84 -3.04 -5.11
CA ASN A 153 -25.75 -4.04 -5.66
C ASN A 153 -25.31 -5.49 -5.39
N HIS A 154 -24.26 -5.68 -4.59
CA HIS A 154 -23.70 -7.01 -4.37
C HIS A 154 -24.71 -7.93 -3.67
N PRO A 155 -24.96 -9.16 -4.18
CA PRO A 155 -25.95 -10.06 -3.61
C PRO A 155 -25.57 -10.58 -2.22
N ASN A 156 -24.27 -10.58 -1.91
CA ASN A 156 -23.73 -10.99 -0.62
C ASN A 156 -23.07 -9.78 0.07
N LEU A 157 -23.88 -8.84 0.55
CA LEU A 157 -23.47 -7.60 1.20
C LEU A 157 -24.03 -7.55 2.63
N GLU A 158 -23.17 -7.38 3.63
CA GLU A 158 -23.57 -7.07 4.99
C GLU A 158 -23.40 -5.56 5.27
N VAL A 159 -24.50 -4.92 5.69
CA VAL A 159 -24.54 -3.47 5.97
C VAL A 159 -24.69 -3.19 7.46
N ILE A 160 -23.61 -2.74 8.08
CA ILE A 160 -23.49 -2.56 9.54
C ILE A 160 -23.54 -1.07 9.88
N ARG A 161 -24.19 -0.69 10.98
CA ARG A 161 -24.09 0.71 11.44
C ARG A 161 -22.65 1.00 11.85
N LEU A 162 -22.08 2.13 11.43
CA LEU A 162 -20.68 2.51 11.68
C LEU A 162 -20.28 2.32 13.15
N LYS A 163 -21.12 2.79 14.08
CA LYS A 163 -20.90 2.64 15.54
C LYS A 163 -20.85 1.19 16.08
N ARG A 164 -21.17 0.20 15.25
CA ARG A 164 -21.11 -1.24 15.57
C ARG A 164 -20.10 -1.99 14.71
N LEU A 165 -19.51 -1.34 13.71
CA LEU A 165 -18.64 -1.99 12.74
C LEU A 165 -17.40 -2.56 13.44
N GLU A 166 -16.71 -1.74 14.22
CA GLU A 166 -15.53 -2.17 15.00
C GLU A 166 -15.83 -3.38 15.90
N ALA A 167 -16.90 -3.32 16.70
CA ALA A 167 -17.28 -4.42 17.58
C ALA A 167 -17.64 -5.71 16.83
N HIS A 168 -18.21 -5.58 15.62
CA HIS A 168 -18.51 -6.71 14.75
C HIS A 168 -17.23 -7.33 14.17
N LEU A 169 -16.31 -6.51 13.63
CA LEU A 169 -15.02 -6.98 13.11
C LEU A 169 -14.16 -7.62 14.21
N ALA A 170 -14.13 -7.03 15.42
CA ALA A 170 -13.50 -7.65 16.58
C ALA A 170 -14.13 -9.01 16.96
N GLY A 171 -15.42 -9.21 16.66
CA GLY A 171 -16.08 -10.50 16.79
C GLY A 171 -15.50 -11.54 15.81
N ILE A 172 -15.28 -11.13 14.56
CA ILE A 172 -14.69 -11.96 13.50
C ILE A 172 -13.23 -12.30 13.85
N ILE A 173 -12.42 -11.32 14.22
CA ILE A 173 -10.99 -11.49 14.55
C ILE A 173 -10.78 -12.53 15.64
N ARG A 174 -11.65 -12.59 16.66
CA ARG A 174 -11.58 -13.61 17.72
C ARG A 174 -11.77 -15.05 17.25
N THR A 175 -12.25 -15.24 16.02
CA THR A 175 -12.41 -16.57 15.41
C THR A 175 -11.22 -16.99 14.55
N ILE A 176 -10.23 -16.09 14.33
CA ILE A 176 -9.01 -16.40 13.59
C ILE A 176 -8.20 -17.45 14.37
N PRO A 177 -7.90 -18.61 13.76
CA PRO A 177 -7.11 -19.64 14.41
C PRO A 177 -5.67 -19.18 14.56
N ASP A 178 -5.07 -19.53 15.71
CA ASP A 178 -3.66 -19.25 16.01
C ASP A 178 -3.27 -17.76 15.89
N LEU A 179 -4.22 -16.84 16.06
CA LEU A 179 -4.03 -15.40 15.85
C LEU A 179 -2.79 -14.86 16.56
N ALA A 180 -2.60 -15.17 17.84
CA ALA A 180 -1.45 -14.73 18.61
C ALA A 180 -0.11 -15.20 18.01
N ALA A 181 -0.07 -16.43 17.48
CA ALA A 181 1.12 -16.97 16.83
C ALA A 181 1.36 -16.31 15.47
N ARG A 182 0.29 -16.06 14.69
CA ARG A 182 0.38 -15.34 13.41
C ARG A 182 0.93 -13.92 13.57
N LEU A 183 0.43 -13.19 14.57
CA LEU A 183 0.89 -11.82 14.85
C LEU A 183 2.34 -11.82 15.34
N ALA A 184 2.71 -12.74 16.24
CA ALA A 184 4.10 -12.87 16.69
C ALA A 184 5.07 -13.22 15.55
N GLU A 185 4.65 -14.08 14.60
CA GLU A 185 5.45 -14.40 13.42
C GLU A 185 5.63 -13.18 12.51
N ARG A 186 4.56 -12.43 12.26
CA ARG A 186 4.61 -11.20 11.45
C ARG A 186 5.51 -10.15 12.08
N GLU A 187 5.40 -9.95 13.39
CA GLU A 187 6.27 -9.04 14.14
C GLU A 187 7.73 -9.49 14.05
N ARG A 188 8.01 -10.79 14.20
CA ARG A 188 9.36 -11.34 14.03
C ARG A 188 9.90 -11.09 12.63
N LEU A 189 9.13 -11.38 11.58
CA LEU A 189 9.53 -11.16 10.20
C LEU A 189 9.71 -9.67 9.88
N ALA A 190 8.86 -8.80 10.40
CA ALA A 190 8.98 -7.36 10.25
C ALA A 190 10.26 -6.84 10.92
N GLU A 191 10.59 -7.35 12.11
CA GLU A 191 11.84 -7.01 12.79
C GLU A 191 13.07 -7.61 12.11
N GLU A 192 13.01 -8.84 11.59
CA GLU A 192 14.08 -9.47 10.82
C GLU A 192 14.38 -8.68 9.53
N ASN A 193 13.34 -8.26 8.81
CA ASN A 193 13.45 -7.52 7.56
C ASN A 193 13.45 -6.00 7.74
N LYS A 194 13.48 -5.48 8.97
CA LYS A 194 13.47 -4.04 9.24
C LYS A 194 14.66 -3.38 8.53
N PRO A 195 14.40 -2.44 7.60
CA PRO A 195 15.46 -1.82 6.82
C PRO A 195 16.35 -0.96 7.70
N ARG A 196 17.60 -0.78 7.26
CA ARG A 196 18.62 -0.05 8.04
C ARG A 196 18.18 1.34 8.46
N TYR A 197 17.57 2.12 7.57
CA TYR A 197 17.11 3.47 7.90
C TYR A 197 16.09 3.48 9.05
N ALA A 198 15.20 2.49 9.11
CA ALA A 198 14.21 2.39 10.17
C ALA A 198 14.87 2.03 11.51
N ARG A 199 15.88 1.15 11.51
CA ARG A 199 16.69 0.84 12.71
C ARG A 199 17.45 2.06 13.23
N ILE A 200 17.96 2.89 12.32
CA ILE A 200 18.62 4.16 12.68
C ILE A 200 17.63 5.11 13.35
N ILE A 201 16.42 5.25 12.79
CA ILE A 201 15.36 6.09 13.37
C ILE A 201 14.95 5.57 14.75
N ASP A 202 14.86 4.25 14.97
CA ASP A 202 14.61 3.67 16.30
C ASP A 202 15.69 4.10 17.31
N VAL A 203 16.97 4.06 16.92
CA VAL A 203 18.09 4.51 17.77
C VAL A 203 17.99 6.00 18.09
N ILE A 204 17.67 6.83 17.10
CA ILE A 204 17.48 8.28 17.30
C ILE A 204 16.32 8.51 18.27
N CYS A 205 15.18 7.86 18.07
CA CYS A 205 14.02 8.02 18.95
C CYS A 205 14.34 7.58 20.38
N GLU A 206 15.04 6.45 20.56
CA GLU A 206 15.49 5.97 21.88
C GLU A 206 16.41 6.98 22.58
N GLU A 207 17.42 7.50 21.86
CA GLU A 207 18.43 8.42 22.44
C GLU A 207 17.83 9.76 22.87
N TYR A 208 16.84 10.26 22.11
CA TYR A 208 16.20 11.54 22.35
C TYR A 208 14.89 11.42 23.14
N GLY A 209 14.48 10.20 23.52
CA GLY A 209 13.27 9.96 24.29
C GLY A 209 11.97 10.32 23.54
N MET A 210 11.97 10.14 22.22
CA MET A 210 10.83 10.40 21.34
C MET A 210 10.09 9.10 21.03
N GLU A 211 8.78 9.20 20.80
CA GLU A 211 7.97 8.09 20.29
C GLU A 211 7.80 8.24 18.78
N LEU A 212 8.26 7.25 18.02
CA LEU A 212 8.07 7.22 16.57
C LEU A 212 6.59 6.99 16.24
N VAL A 213 5.99 7.93 15.51
CA VAL A 213 4.62 7.80 14.99
C VAL A 213 4.63 7.07 13.65
N ARG A 214 5.47 7.51 12.70
CA ARG A 214 5.65 6.86 11.39
C ARG A 214 6.85 7.42 10.63
N ILE A 215 7.38 6.63 9.71
CA ILE A 215 8.29 7.09 8.65
C ILE A 215 7.44 7.50 7.45
N THR A 216 7.69 8.67 6.87
CA THR A 216 6.79 9.29 5.88
C THR A 216 7.30 9.23 4.45
N ALA A 217 8.60 9.47 4.22
CA ALA A 217 9.19 9.51 2.89
C ALA A 217 10.70 9.31 2.92
N GLY A 218 11.28 8.91 1.79
CA GLY A 218 12.70 9.06 1.49
C GLY A 218 12.87 10.09 0.38
N ASP A 219 13.61 11.17 0.65
CA ASP A 219 13.99 12.17 -0.34
C ASP A 219 15.39 11.86 -0.89
N PRO A 220 15.50 11.28 -2.11
CA PRO A 220 16.79 10.93 -2.69
C PRO A 220 17.60 12.13 -3.19
N GLY A 221 16.99 13.32 -3.28
CA GLY A 221 17.64 14.54 -3.79
C GLY A 221 18.21 15.44 -2.71
N PHE A 222 18.22 15.01 -1.44
CA PHE A 222 18.71 15.82 -0.34
C PHE A 222 20.23 16.00 -0.42
N ILE A 223 20.69 17.27 -0.43
CA ILE A 223 22.11 17.58 -0.51
C ILE A 223 22.68 17.74 0.90
N HIS A 224 23.64 16.90 1.25
CA HIS A 224 24.40 17.00 2.50
C HIS A 224 25.90 16.81 2.20
N GLU A 225 26.75 17.71 2.71
CA GLU A 225 28.19 17.72 2.43
C GLU A 225 28.54 17.73 0.92
N ASP A 226 27.82 18.52 0.13
CA ASP A 226 27.95 18.61 -1.35
C ASP A 226 27.68 17.31 -2.12
N GLU A 227 27.10 16.29 -1.47
CA GLU A 227 26.70 15.02 -2.06
C GLU A 227 25.19 14.81 -1.96
N GLU A 228 24.59 14.24 -3.01
CA GLU A 228 23.20 13.76 -2.94
C GLU A 228 23.12 12.51 -2.06
N ARG A 229 22.23 12.57 -1.07
CA ARG A 229 21.99 11.52 -0.09
C ARG A 229 20.48 11.36 0.10
N VAL A 230 20.06 10.16 0.46
CA VAL A 230 18.65 9.94 0.80
C VAL A 230 18.39 10.45 2.22
N ALA A 231 17.55 11.47 2.35
CA ALA A 231 17.01 11.90 3.65
C ALA A 231 15.72 11.15 3.96
N TRP A 232 15.68 10.44 5.08
CA TRP A 232 14.49 9.73 5.53
C TRP A 232 13.71 10.61 6.50
N HIS A 233 12.48 10.93 6.13
CA HIS A 233 11.56 11.76 6.90
C HIS A 233 10.72 10.90 7.83
N PHE A 234 10.54 11.36 9.07
CA PHE A 234 9.75 10.66 10.08
C PHE A 234 9.06 11.64 11.03
N LEU A 235 7.92 11.19 11.56
CA LEU A 235 7.10 11.92 12.51
C LEU A 235 7.20 11.26 13.87
N THR A 236 7.36 12.07 14.90
CA THR A 236 7.35 11.67 16.30
C THR A 236 6.24 12.41 17.06
N ASP A 237 6.06 12.08 18.33
CA ASP A 237 5.25 12.85 19.27
C ASP A 237 5.78 14.28 19.53
N HIS A 238 7.02 14.58 19.13
CA HIS A 238 7.65 15.89 19.26
C HIS A 238 7.62 16.74 17.99
N GLY A 239 7.28 16.13 16.84
CA GLY A 239 7.24 16.82 15.56
C GLY A 239 7.87 16.01 14.43
N HIS A 240 8.06 16.68 13.30
CA HIS A 240 8.67 16.11 12.11
C HIS A 240 10.19 16.32 12.11
N TYR A 241 10.91 15.31 11.65
CA TYR A 241 12.35 15.29 11.53
C TYR A 241 12.75 14.56 10.25
N SER A 242 13.97 14.79 9.79
CA SER A 242 14.61 13.96 8.78
C SER A 242 15.99 13.50 9.24
N MET A 243 16.50 12.43 8.64
CA MET A 243 17.86 11.97 8.91
C MET A 243 18.58 11.47 7.67
N VAL A 244 19.90 11.64 7.66
CA VAL A 244 20.81 11.11 6.64
C VAL A 244 21.75 10.09 7.28
N ASP A 245 21.85 8.90 6.67
CA ASP A 245 22.76 7.84 7.08
C ASP A 245 24.17 8.07 6.51
N MET A 246 25.14 8.25 7.40
CA MET A 246 26.57 8.46 7.11
C MET A 246 27.42 7.22 7.45
N GLY A 247 26.80 6.04 7.53
CA GLY A 247 27.47 4.77 7.83
C GLY A 247 27.64 4.53 9.34
N GLU A 248 28.61 5.17 9.99
CA GLU A 248 28.78 5.02 11.44
C GLU A 248 28.00 6.05 12.24
N ARG A 249 27.47 7.08 11.57
CA ARG A 249 26.73 8.18 12.19
C ARG A 249 25.48 8.50 11.38
N ALA A 250 24.45 9.01 12.04
CA ALA A 250 23.29 9.62 11.38
C ALA A 250 23.24 11.10 11.73
N VAL A 251 22.97 11.94 10.74
CA VAL A 251 22.74 13.37 10.95
C VAL A 251 21.24 13.61 10.93
N VAL A 252 20.72 14.32 11.93
CA VAL A 252 19.29 14.57 12.12
C VAL A 252 19.00 16.05 11.91
N PHE A 253 17.92 16.32 11.18
CA PHE A 253 17.45 17.65 10.86
C PHE A 253 16.02 17.86 11.38
N ASP A 254 15.70 19.10 11.73
CA ASP A 254 14.33 19.50 12.05
C ASP A 254 13.49 19.80 10.79
N ASP A 255 12.27 20.29 11.00
CA ASP A 255 11.32 20.62 9.93
C ASP A 255 11.81 21.79 9.04
N ASP A 256 12.68 22.66 9.57
CA ASP A 256 13.27 23.78 8.83
C ASP A 256 14.51 23.33 8.01
N GLY A 257 14.96 22.09 8.21
CA GLY A 257 16.13 21.52 7.55
C GLY A 257 17.45 21.86 8.25
N ASP A 258 17.39 22.39 9.48
CA ASP A 258 18.58 22.70 10.26
C ASP A 258 19.10 21.42 10.93
N GLU A 259 20.42 21.22 10.90
CA GLU A 259 21.07 20.11 11.61
C GLU A 259 20.93 20.33 13.13
N ILE A 260 20.24 19.38 13.78
CA ILE A 260 19.98 19.45 15.23
C ILE A 260 20.77 18.41 16.02
N ALA A 261 21.24 17.34 15.38
CA ALA A 261 21.95 16.27 16.06
C ALA A 261 22.81 15.41 15.12
N VAL A 262 23.85 14.81 15.69
CA VAL A 262 24.63 13.72 15.08
C VAL A 262 24.65 12.55 16.05
N VAL A 263 24.14 11.41 15.61
CA VAL A 263 23.90 10.21 16.44
C VAL A 263 24.87 9.12 16.04
N ASP A 264 25.50 8.48 17.04
CA ASP A 264 26.36 7.30 16.81
C ASP A 264 25.51 6.06 16.55
N ILE A 265 25.63 5.51 15.34
CA ILE A 265 24.89 4.34 14.88
C ILE A 265 25.83 3.20 14.49
N ALA A 266 27.07 3.19 14.98
CA ALA A 266 28.02 2.10 14.72
C ALA A 266 27.49 0.72 15.19
N ARG A 267 26.53 0.71 16.13
CA ARG A 267 25.80 -0.47 16.59
C ARG A 267 24.76 -0.99 15.60
N VAL A 268 24.33 -0.17 14.64
CA VAL A 268 23.33 -0.55 13.64
C VAL A 268 24.02 -1.30 12.50
N PRO A 269 23.62 -2.54 12.18
CA PRO A 269 24.22 -3.30 11.09
C PRO A 269 24.17 -2.53 9.77
N ALA A 270 25.23 -2.61 8.96
CA ALA A 270 25.34 -1.91 7.68
C ALA A 270 24.25 -2.30 6.66
N GLY A 271 23.52 -3.38 6.91
CA GLY A 271 22.53 -3.93 5.97
C GLY A 271 23.20 -4.71 4.86
#